data_AF-A0A0M3B8R3-F1
#
_entry.id   AF-A0A0M3B8R3-F1
#
_cell.length_a   1.000
_cell.length_b   1.000
_cell.length_c   1.000
_cell.angle_alpha   90.00
_cell.angle_beta   90.00
_cell.angle_gamma   90.00
#
_symmetry.space_group_name_H-M   'P 1'
#
loop_
_entity.id
_entity.type
_entity.pdbx_description
1 polymer ?
#
loop_
_entity_poly.entity_id
_entity_poly.type
_entity_poly.pdbx_seq_one_letter_code
_entity_poly.pdbx_strand_id
1 'polypeptide(L)'
;MSGTLDRNIQALLDRRAQNVREASLEERIADRITRFAGSMTFVYLHVAIFGFWILVNLGFLPFVPVFDPSLVILAMVASVEAIFLSTFVLISQNRMAAADDERADLNLQISLLHEHETTRLIALVSSLARKLGVDVDEDIDELKHDVLPEKVLDKIEREKGGKDGL
;
A
#
# COMPACT_ATOMS: atom_id res chain seq x y z
N MET A 1 -6.82 -10.82 -31.71
CA MET A 1 -6.41 -9.78 -30.72
C MET A 1 -6.10 -10.34 -29.32
N SER A 2 -6.10 -11.66 -29.06
CA SER A 2 -5.74 -12.19 -27.72
C SER A 2 -4.23 -12.43 -27.50
N GLY A 3 -3.49 -12.81 -28.54
CA GLY A 3 -2.08 -13.23 -28.37
C GLY A 3 -1.11 -12.16 -27.87
N THR A 4 -1.42 -10.86 -28.02
CA THR A 4 -0.62 -9.77 -27.42
C THR A 4 -0.96 -9.57 -25.95
N LEU A 5 -2.23 -9.68 -25.57
CA LEU A 5 -2.67 -9.58 -24.18
C LEU A 5 -2.16 -10.78 -23.35
N ASP A 6 -2.27 -11.98 -23.90
CA ASP A 6 -1.80 -13.23 -23.26
C ASP A 6 -0.28 -13.20 -23.02
N ARG A 7 0.50 -12.70 -23.99
CA ARG A 7 1.96 -12.51 -23.84
C ARG A 7 2.31 -11.45 -22.81
N ASN A 8 1.59 -10.34 -22.77
CA ASN A 8 1.82 -9.28 -21.77
C ASN A 8 1.49 -9.77 -20.35
N ILE A 9 0.39 -10.53 -20.21
CA ILE A 9 0.01 -11.15 -18.93
C ILE A 9 1.08 -12.16 -18.50
N GLN A 10 1.55 -13.03 -19.41
CA GLN A 10 2.64 -13.96 -19.07
C GLN A 10 3.93 -13.24 -18.69
N ALA A 11 4.33 -12.20 -19.42
CA ALA A 11 5.52 -11.41 -19.09
C ALA A 11 5.41 -10.76 -17.70
N LEU A 12 4.22 -10.29 -17.31
CA LEU A 12 3.97 -9.75 -15.96
C LEU A 12 4.00 -10.83 -14.88
N LEU A 13 3.43 -12.00 -15.15
CA LEU A 13 3.43 -13.14 -14.23
C LEU A 13 4.85 -13.68 -14.01
N ASP A 14 5.65 -13.81 -15.07
CA ASP A 14 7.04 -14.26 -15.01
C ASP A 14 7.91 -13.27 -14.22
N ARG A 15 7.70 -11.97 -14.42
CA ARG A 15 8.43 -10.92 -13.68
C ARG A 15 8.09 -10.92 -12.18
N ARG A 16 6.82 -11.12 -11.82
CA ARG A 16 6.42 -11.33 -10.42
C ARG A 16 7.01 -12.60 -9.84
N ALA A 17 7.02 -13.70 -10.61
CA ALA A 17 7.59 -14.97 -10.16
C ALA A 17 9.11 -14.88 -9.95
N GLN A 18 9.83 -14.12 -10.77
CA GLN A 18 11.25 -13.84 -10.60
C GLN A 18 11.52 -13.02 -9.33
N ASN A 19 10.77 -11.92 -9.10
CA ASN A 19 10.92 -11.12 -7.88
C ASN A 19 10.67 -11.93 -6.59
N VAL A 20 9.71 -12.88 -6.61
CA VAL A 20 9.44 -13.77 -5.45
C VAL A 20 10.51 -14.87 -5.28
N ARG A 21 11.22 -15.22 -6.36
CA ARG A 21 12.31 -16.21 -6.33
C ARG A 21 13.62 -15.60 -5.86
N GLU A 22 13.84 -14.32 -6.12
CA GLU A 22 15.04 -13.58 -5.68
C GLU A 22 14.93 -13.03 -4.25
N ALA A 23 13.72 -13.04 -3.67
CA ALA A 23 13.51 -12.60 -2.29
C ALA A 23 14.40 -13.38 -1.31
N SER A 24 15.16 -12.64 -0.49
CA SER A 24 16.10 -13.23 0.46
C SER A 24 15.36 -14.10 1.50
N LEU A 25 16.09 -15.02 2.16
CA LEU A 25 15.51 -15.79 3.26
C LEU A 25 14.98 -14.87 4.38
N GLU A 26 15.63 -13.73 4.62
CA GLU A 26 15.14 -12.74 5.58
C GLU A 26 13.83 -12.10 5.14
N GLU A 27 13.68 -11.72 3.86
CA GLU A 27 12.43 -11.15 3.34
C GLU A 27 11.26 -12.14 3.44
N ARG A 28 11.51 -13.42 3.15
CA ARG A 28 10.48 -14.47 3.29
C ARG A 28 10.03 -14.65 4.72
N ILE A 29 10.95 -14.57 5.68
CA ILE A 29 10.65 -14.66 7.12
C ILE A 29 9.89 -13.41 7.55
N ALA A 30 10.35 -12.21 7.17
CA ALA A 30 9.70 -10.95 7.46
C ALA A 30 8.25 -10.93 6.95
N ASP A 31 8.01 -11.36 5.70
CA ASP A 31 6.65 -11.42 5.14
C ASP A 31 5.74 -12.41 5.85
N ARG A 32 6.26 -13.53 6.36
CA ARG A 32 5.47 -14.45 7.20
C ARG A 32 5.14 -13.82 8.54
N ILE A 33 6.12 -13.21 9.20
CA ILE A 33 5.94 -12.55 10.50
C ILE A 33 4.94 -11.41 10.36
N THR A 34 5.09 -10.55 9.35
CA THR A 34 4.16 -9.46 9.04
C THR A 34 2.72 -9.96 8.89
N ARG A 35 2.50 -10.98 8.05
CA ARG A 35 1.16 -11.54 7.83
C ARG A 35 0.57 -12.18 9.08
N PHE A 36 1.43 -12.81 9.90
CA PHE A 36 1.00 -13.43 11.15
C PHE A 36 0.65 -12.38 12.20
N ALA A 37 1.53 -11.40 12.44
CA ALA A 37 1.31 -10.32 13.40
C ALA A 37 0.11 -9.43 13.03
N GLY A 38 -0.20 -9.28 11.74
CA GLY A 38 -1.39 -8.56 11.26
C GLY A 38 -2.70 -9.35 11.30
N SER A 39 -2.70 -10.62 11.75
CA SER A 39 -3.89 -11.49 11.73
C SER A 39 -4.60 -11.53 13.09
N MET A 40 -5.94 -11.63 13.09
CA MET A 40 -6.72 -11.87 14.32
C MET A 40 -6.38 -13.20 15.00
N THR A 41 -5.87 -14.19 14.26
CA THR A 41 -5.43 -15.46 14.83
C THR A 41 -4.30 -15.27 15.85
N PHE A 42 -3.42 -14.30 15.62
CA PHE A 42 -2.33 -13.96 16.52
C PHE A 42 -2.85 -13.47 17.88
N VAL A 43 -3.87 -12.61 17.86
CA VAL A 43 -4.52 -12.06 19.06
C VAL A 43 -5.15 -13.17 19.89
N TYR A 44 -5.92 -14.06 19.26
CA TYR A 44 -6.54 -15.18 19.98
C TYR A 44 -5.51 -16.12 20.59
N LEU A 45 -4.41 -16.39 19.87
CA LEU A 45 -3.32 -17.21 20.39
C LEU A 45 -2.68 -16.56 21.64
N HIS A 46 -2.42 -15.24 21.61
CA HIS A 46 -1.86 -14.52 22.76
C HIS A 46 -2.80 -14.53 23.97
N VAL A 47 -4.08 -14.27 23.74
CA VAL A 47 -5.09 -14.32 24.80
C VAL A 47 -5.18 -15.73 25.41
N ALA A 48 -5.12 -16.78 24.58
CA ALA A 48 -5.11 -18.15 25.07
C ALA A 48 -3.84 -18.49 25.85
N ILE A 49 -2.66 -18.11 25.37
CA ILE A 49 -1.37 -18.37 26.02
C ILE A 49 -1.26 -17.61 27.35
N PHE A 50 -1.48 -16.30 27.34
CA PHE A 50 -1.41 -15.50 28.57
C PHE A 50 -2.53 -15.84 29.54
N GLY A 51 -3.74 -16.09 29.04
CA GLY A 51 -4.85 -16.56 29.87
C GLY A 51 -4.54 -17.89 30.55
N PHE A 52 -4.00 -18.86 29.80
CA PHE A 52 -3.56 -20.13 30.35
C PHE A 52 -2.45 -19.96 31.40
N TRP A 53 -1.44 -19.13 31.12
CA TRP A 53 -0.36 -18.84 32.06
C TRP A 53 -0.86 -18.21 33.36
N ILE A 54 -1.79 -17.26 33.28
CA ILE A 54 -2.40 -16.62 34.44
C ILE A 54 -3.22 -17.64 35.25
N LEU A 55 -4.02 -18.49 34.60
CA LEU A 55 -4.82 -19.51 35.29
C LEU A 55 -3.95 -20.54 36.02
N VAL A 56 -2.84 -20.97 35.40
CA VAL A 56 -1.85 -21.84 36.04
C VAL A 56 -1.26 -21.16 37.27
N ASN A 57 -0.84 -19.89 37.15
CA ASN A 57 -0.14 -19.18 38.23
C ASN A 57 -1.04 -18.64 39.34
N LEU A 58 -2.36 -18.51 39.11
CA LEU A 58 -3.34 -18.26 40.17
C LEU A 58 -3.69 -19.53 40.98
N GLY A 59 -3.14 -20.69 40.62
CA GLY A 59 -3.40 -21.94 41.32
C GLY A 59 -4.77 -22.57 41.02
N PHE A 60 -5.43 -22.17 39.93
CA PHE A 60 -6.68 -22.81 39.46
C PHE A 60 -6.46 -24.23 38.94
N LEU A 61 -5.21 -24.60 38.62
CA LEU A 61 -4.84 -25.93 38.14
C LEU A 61 -4.11 -26.70 39.25
N PRO A 62 -4.77 -27.63 39.96
CA PRO A 62 -4.19 -28.35 41.11
C PRO A 62 -3.04 -29.30 40.73
N PHE A 63 -2.83 -29.56 39.44
CA PHE A 63 -1.79 -30.46 38.92
C PHE A 63 -0.49 -29.76 38.51
N VAL A 64 -0.44 -28.42 38.52
CA VAL A 64 0.74 -27.66 38.07
C VAL A 64 1.21 -26.75 39.22
N PRO A 65 2.48 -26.83 39.64
CA PRO A 65 3.01 -25.94 40.66
C PRO A 65 3.06 -24.50 40.14
N VAL A 66 2.68 -23.55 41.01
CA VAL A 66 2.78 -22.11 40.73
C VAL A 66 4.26 -21.74 40.61
N PHE A 67 4.66 -21.20 39.46
CA PHE A 67 6.08 -20.94 39.14
C PHE A 67 6.37 -19.44 38.93
N ASP A 68 5.36 -18.64 38.59
CA ASP A 68 5.41 -17.18 38.42
C ASP A 68 4.24 -16.52 39.21
N PRO A 69 4.25 -16.57 40.56
CA PRO A 69 3.15 -16.07 41.38
C PRO A 69 2.91 -14.56 41.25
N SER A 70 3.96 -13.80 40.91
CA SER A 70 3.91 -12.34 40.74
C SER A 70 3.66 -11.91 39.30
N LEU A 71 3.57 -12.85 38.35
CA LEU A 71 3.43 -12.60 36.91
C LEU A 71 4.53 -11.72 36.31
N VAL A 72 5.66 -11.57 37.01
CA VAL A 72 6.77 -10.69 36.60
C VAL A 72 7.50 -11.29 35.41
N ILE A 73 7.63 -12.62 35.35
CA ILE A 73 8.28 -13.31 34.23
C ILE A 73 7.42 -13.13 32.97
N LEU A 74 6.10 -13.36 33.08
CA LEU A 74 5.17 -13.10 31.97
C LEU A 74 5.26 -11.65 31.50
N ALA A 75 5.26 -10.68 32.41
CA ALA A 75 5.34 -9.26 32.05
C ALA A 75 6.65 -8.91 31.34
N MET A 76 7.78 -9.45 31.79
CA MET A 76 9.07 -9.22 31.13
C MET A 76 9.10 -9.81 29.71
N VAL A 77 8.66 -11.07 29.55
CA VAL A 77 8.62 -11.73 28.23
C VAL A 77 7.67 -11.00 27.29
N ALA A 78 6.46 -10.66 27.73
CA ALA A 78 5.48 -9.91 26.95
C ALA A 78 6.01 -8.52 26.54
N SER A 79 6.78 -7.84 27.40
CA SER A 79 7.38 -6.54 27.07
C SER A 79 8.42 -6.65 25.96
N VAL A 80 9.30 -7.66 26.03
CA VAL A 80 10.29 -7.90 24.98
C VAL A 80 9.60 -8.27 23.67
N GLU A 81 8.61 -9.16 23.73
CA GLU A 81 7.80 -9.55 22.58
C GLU A 81 7.09 -8.35 21.92
N ALA A 82 6.50 -7.45 22.72
CA ALA A 82 5.84 -6.26 22.23
C ALA A 82 6.78 -5.32 21.45
N ILE A 83 8.04 -5.18 21.90
CA ILE A 83 9.06 -4.39 21.17
C ILE A 83 9.31 -5.00 19.80
N PHE A 84 9.56 -6.32 19.73
CA PHE A 84 9.77 -7.02 18.45
C PHE A 84 8.57 -6.87 17.52
N LEU A 85 7.35 -7.09 18.03
CA LEU A 85 6.13 -6.93 17.24
C LEU A 85 5.97 -5.51 16.71
N SER A 86 6.19 -4.50 17.55
CA SER A 86 6.13 -3.09 17.15
C SER A 86 7.12 -2.78 16.03
N THR A 87 8.37 -3.27 16.14
CA THR A 87 9.37 -3.12 15.08
C THR A 87 8.95 -3.82 13.79
N PHE A 88 8.43 -5.06 13.86
CA PHE A 88 7.95 -5.76 12.66
C PHE A 88 6.74 -5.08 12.01
N VAL A 89 5.83 -4.54 12.82
CA VAL A 89 4.70 -3.73 12.35
C VAL A 89 5.21 -2.46 11.66
N LEU A 90 6.17 -1.75 12.24
CA LEU A 90 6.75 -0.55 11.65
C LEU A 90 7.46 -0.83 10.32
N ILE A 91 8.24 -1.92 10.25
CA ILE A 91 8.88 -2.38 9.00
C ILE A 91 7.82 -2.70 7.94
N SER A 92 6.73 -3.37 8.34
CA SER A 92 5.61 -3.63 7.43
C SER A 92 4.93 -2.35 6.96
N GLN A 93 4.72 -1.40 7.86
CA GLN A 93 4.08 -0.13 7.54
C GLN A 93 4.95 0.69 6.57
N ASN A 94 6.26 0.77 6.81
CA ASN A 94 7.18 1.44 5.87
C ASN A 94 7.17 0.80 4.48
N ARG A 95 7.14 -0.54 4.40
CA ARG A 95 7.05 -1.26 3.11
C ARG A 95 5.73 -0.99 2.39
N MET A 96 4.60 -0.99 3.12
CA MET A 96 3.30 -0.65 2.54
C MET A 96 3.24 0.81 2.08
N ALA A 97 3.80 1.75 2.86
CA ALA A 97 3.86 3.16 2.53
C ALA A 97 4.68 3.41 1.25
N ALA A 98 5.85 2.78 1.11
CA ALA A 98 6.67 2.88 -0.10
C ALA A 98 5.93 2.34 -1.35
N ALA A 99 5.23 1.21 -1.20
CA ALA A 99 4.44 0.63 -2.30
C ALA A 99 3.21 1.48 -2.65
N ASP A 100 2.63 2.19 -1.68
CA ASP A 100 1.51 3.10 -1.90
C ASP A 100 1.96 4.38 -2.62
N ASP A 101 3.13 4.90 -2.26
CA ASP A 101 3.75 6.08 -2.91
C ASP A 101 4.08 5.80 -4.39
N GLU A 102 4.67 4.64 -4.71
CA GLU A 102 4.92 4.22 -6.10
C GLU A 102 3.61 4.11 -6.90
N ARG A 103 2.55 3.57 -6.30
CA ARG A 103 1.23 3.49 -6.95
C ARG A 103 0.61 4.86 -7.15
N ALA A 104 0.79 5.78 -6.21
CA ALA A 104 0.29 7.14 -6.32
C ALA A 104 0.95 7.87 -7.50
N ASP A 105 2.28 7.72 -7.67
CA ASP A 105 3.00 8.31 -8.80
C ASP A 105 2.54 7.72 -10.15
N LEU A 106 2.41 6.39 -10.25
CA LEU A 106 1.88 5.74 -11.46
C LEU A 106 0.45 6.22 -11.79
N ASN A 107 -0.43 6.32 -10.78
CA ASN A 107 -1.79 6.79 -10.97
C ASN A 107 -1.84 8.26 -11.43
N LEU A 108 -0.93 9.10 -10.93
CA LEU A 108 -0.79 10.48 -11.40
C LEU A 108 -0.39 10.48 -12.88
N GLN A 109 0.66 9.74 -13.27
CA GLN A 109 1.11 9.66 -14.66
C GLN A 109 0.01 9.17 -15.61
N ILE A 110 -0.74 8.12 -15.23
CA ILE A 110 -1.86 7.62 -16.01
C ILE A 110 -2.94 8.69 -16.16
N SER A 111 -3.25 9.42 -15.08
CA SER A 111 -4.25 10.50 -15.12
C SER A 111 -3.84 11.62 -16.06
N LEU A 112 -2.57 12.06 -16.03
CA LEU A 112 -2.04 13.07 -16.93
C LEU A 112 -2.05 12.61 -18.40
N LEU A 113 -1.75 11.33 -18.66
CA LEU A 113 -1.84 10.75 -19.99
C LEU A 113 -3.29 10.73 -20.49
N HIS A 114 -4.23 10.30 -19.65
CA HIS A 114 -5.65 10.29 -19.99
C HIS A 114 -6.18 11.70 -20.26
N GLU A 115 -5.74 12.71 -19.50
CA GLU A 115 -6.08 14.11 -19.70
C GLU A 115 -5.57 14.62 -21.07
N HIS A 116 -4.33 14.27 -21.42
CA HIS A 116 -3.76 14.60 -22.73
C HIS A 116 -4.51 13.92 -23.89
N GLU A 117 -4.79 12.61 -23.77
CA GLU A 117 -5.55 11.86 -24.76
C GLU A 117 -6.99 12.40 -24.92
N THR A 118 -7.64 12.72 -23.80
CA THR A 118 -8.99 13.31 -23.78
C THR A 118 -9.00 14.66 -24.48
N THR A 119 -8.06 15.55 -24.15
CA THR A 119 -7.93 16.85 -24.83
C THR A 119 -7.70 16.68 -26.34
N ARG A 120 -6.88 15.70 -26.73
CA ARG A 120 -6.63 15.39 -28.15
C ARG A 120 -7.88 14.86 -28.85
N LEU A 121 -8.67 14.02 -28.18
CA LEU A 121 -9.96 13.55 -28.68
C LEU A 121 -10.95 14.71 -28.84
N ILE A 122 -11.06 15.60 -27.84
CA ILE A 122 -11.90 16.81 -27.92
C ILE A 122 -11.47 17.68 -29.12
N ALA A 123 -10.17 17.88 -29.32
CA ALA A 123 -9.66 18.65 -30.45
C ALA A 123 -10.00 18.01 -31.81
N LEU A 124 -9.85 16.69 -31.93
CA LEU A 124 -10.20 15.94 -33.14
C LEU A 124 -11.70 16.00 -33.42
N VAL A 125 -12.55 15.76 -32.41
CA VAL A 125 -14.01 15.83 -32.52
C VAL A 125 -14.46 17.24 -32.89
N SER A 126 -13.90 18.28 -32.26
CA SER A 126 -14.16 19.69 -32.60
C SER A 126 -13.80 19.99 -34.07
N SER A 127 -12.69 19.44 -34.56
CA SER A 127 -12.28 19.61 -35.96
C SER A 127 -13.25 18.92 -36.94
N LEU A 128 -13.80 17.77 -36.56
CA LEU A 128 -14.77 17.03 -37.36
C LEU A 128 -16.10 17.76 -37.41
N ALA A 129 -16.61 18.23 -36.26
CA ALA A 129 -17.86 18.95 -36.16
C ALA A 129 -17.86 20.24 -37.02
N ARG A 130 -16.77 21.01 -36.96
CA ARG A 130 -16.56 22.18 -37.84
C ARG A 130 -16.60 21.82 -39.33
N LYS A 131 -16.01 20.70 -39.74
CA LYS A 131 -16.09 20.24 -41.14
C LYS A 131 -17.49 19.80 -41.56
N LEU A 132 -18.31 19.33 -40.62
CA LEU A 132 -19.69 18.90 -40.86
C LEU A 132 -20.70 20.04 -40.76
N GLY A 133 -20.26 21.26 -40.44
CA GLY A 133 -21.14 22.43 -40.26
C GLY A 133 -22.03 22.33 -39.03
N VAL A 134 -21.65 21.48 -38.06
CA VAL A 134 -22.33 21.37 -36.77
C VAL A 134 -21.73 22.41 -35.85
N ASP A 135 -22.54 23.33 -35.38
CA ASP A 135 -22.12 24.33 -34.39
C ASP A 135 -21.91 23.62 -33.06
N VAL A 136 -20.73 23.82 -32.47
CA VAL A 136 -20.34 23.20 -31.20
C VAL A 136 -20.26 24.33 -30.19
N ASP A 137 -21.04 24.23 -29.11
CA ASP A 137 -21.14 25.26 -28.07
C ASP A 137 -19.78 25.78 -27.58
N GLU A 138 -19.73 27.07 -27.22
CA GLU A 138 -18.54 27.82 -26.76
C GLU A 138 -17.80 27.13 -25.59
N ASP A 139 -18.51 26.33 -24.78
CA ASP A 139 -17.99 25.62 -23.61
C ASP A 139 -16.86 24.60 -23.93
N ILE A 140 -16.72 24.15 -25.18
CA ILE A 140 -15.66 23.19 -25.57
C ILE A 140 -14.28 23.83 -25.67
N ASP A 141 -14.19 25.14 -25.95
CA ASP A 141 -12.90 25.83 -26.00
C ASP A 141 -12.34 26.12 -24.59
N GLU A 142 -13.20 26.22 -23.58
CA GLU A 142 -12.81 26.32 -22.15
C GLU A 142 -12.19 25.00 -21.65
N LEU A 143 -12.78 23.85 -22.02
CA LEU A 143 -12.24 22.51 -21.72
C LEU A 143 -10.85 22.25 -22.31
N LYS A 144 -10.42 22.98 -23.35
CA LYS A 144 -9.06 22.86 -23.94
C LYS A 144 -7.99 23.64 -23.18
N HIS A 145 -8.38 24.59 -22.34
CA HIS A 145 -7.48 25.57 -21.75
C HIS A 145 -7.12 25.28 -20.28
N ASP A 146 -7.93 24.51 -19.56
CA ASP A 146 -7.85 24.46 -18.08
C ASP A 146 -6.99 23.35 -17.48
N VAL A 147 -6.42 22.45 -18.28
CA VAL A 147 -5.77 21.26 -17.73
C VAL A 147 -4.49 20.96 -18.53
N LEU A 148 -3.46 21.77 -18.26
CA LEU A 148 -2.09 21.44 -18.65
C LEU A 148 -1.42 20.79 -17.44
N PRO A 149 -1.10 19.48 -17.50
CA PRO A 149 -0.43 18.73 -16.44
C PRO A 149 0.79 19.43 -15.84
N GLU A 150 1.59 20.06 -16.70
CA GLU A 150 2.80 20.80 -16.31
C GLU A 150 2.49 21.97 -15.38
N LYS A 151 1.39 22.69 -15.58
CA LYS A 151 0.99 23.79 -14.69
C LYS A 151 0.50 23.30 -13.32
N VAL A 152 -0.04 22.08 -13.26
CA VAL A 152 -0.46 21.47 -11.99
C VAL A 152 0.75 20.95 -11.22
N LEU A 153 1.70 20.29 -11.90
CA LEU A 153 2.97 19.84 -11.31
C LEU A 153 3.82 21.00 -10.79
N ASP A 154 4.02 22.05 -11.60
CA ASP A 154 4.72 23.29 -11.19
C ASP A 154 4.08 23.93 -9.96
N LYS A 155 2.75 23.83 -9.83
CA LYS A 155 2.02 24.39 -8.68
C LYS A 155 2.18 23.53 -7.43
N ILE A 156 2.16 22.21 -7.57
CA ILE A 156 2.39 21.28 -6.46
C ILE A 156 3.84 21.39 -5.94
N GLU A 157 4.83 21.50 -6.82
CA GLU A 157 6.24 21.68 -6.44
C GLU A 157 6.48 23.00 -5.72
N ARG A 158 5.86 24.10 -6.19
CA ARG A 158 5.94 25.41 -5.51
C ARG A 158 5.30 25.39 -4.11
N GLU A 159 4.22 24.63 -3.91
CA GLU A 159 3.56 24.53 -2.59
C GLU A 159 4.27 23.56 -1.64
N LYS A 160 4.87 22.47 -2.13
CA LYS A 160 5.70 21.58 -1.32
C LYS A 160 7.01 22.26 -0.90
N GLY A 161 7.71 22.93 -1.81
CA GLY A 161 8.97 23.63 -1.52
C GLY A 161 8.83 24.82 -0.56
N GLY A 162 7.62 25.39 -0.43
CA GLY A 162 7.35 26.48 0.52
C GLY A 162 7.05 26.02 1.95
N LYS A 163 6.71 24.74 2.17
CA LYS A 163 6.39 24.19 3.51
C LYS A 163 7.61 23.61 4.25
N ASP A 164 8.66 23.22 3.53
CA ASP A 164 9.90 22.69 4.12
C ASP A 164 10.93 23.78 4.51
N GLY A 165 10.56 25.06 4.31
CA GLY A 165 11.42 26.23 4.52
C GLY A 165 11.01 27.18 5.65
N LEU A 166 10.10 26.77 6.55
CA LEU A 166 9.65 27.55 7.72
C LEU A 166 9.78 26.76 9.01
#